data_AF-A0A6A2XXF0-F1
#
_entry.id   AF-A0A6A2XXF0-F1
#
_cell.length_a   1.000
_cell.length_b   1.000
_cell.length_c   1.000
_cell.angle_alpha   90.00
_cell.angle_beta   90.00
_cell.angle_gamma   90.00
#
_symmetry.space_group_name_H-M   'P 1'
#
loop_
_entity.id
_entity.type
_entity.pdbx_description
1 polymer ?
#
loop_
_entity_poly.entity_id
_entity_poly.type
_entity_poly.pdbx_seq_one_letter_code
_entity_poly.pdbx_strand_id
1 'polypeptide(L)'
;MLGFTQKIVQMMKAEKLFASQVGPIILSQIENEYGPESKALGAAGHAYINWAAKMAVELNTGVPWVMCKEDDAPDPMINACNGFYCDAFSPNKPYKPTLWTEAWSGWFTEFGGTIHQRPVQDLAFAVARFMQKGGSYINYYMYHGGTNFGRTAGGPFITTSLNREPKYSHLMELHRAIKLCEHALVSSDPTVTSLGTYHQAHVFSSGEGSCAAFLSNYHMKSAARVTFNNRHYDLPRWSISILPDCKHVAFNTASGKVRQSQLQDTWIRLMLREIIVTTCGIQPGEALHSKTLEESFLRGGQKPSLNVDSAGHALHVFINGEFSGSAYGTREDRGFTYTGPVNLHAGTNRIALLSVAVGLPVSCSTLLIWIQMLAIT
;
A
#
# COMPACT_ATOMS: atom_id res chain seq x y z
N MET A 1 -3.61 13.37 -17.92
CA MET A 1 -4.29 12.07 -17.83
C MET A 1 -4.66 11.50 -19.20
N LEU A 2 -5.62 12.10 -19.94
CA LEU A 2 -6.17 11.57 -21.20
C LEU A 2 -5.14 11.02 -22.20
N GLY A 3 -4.17 11.84 -22.64
CA GLY A 3 -3.22 11.43 -23.68
C GLY A 3 -2.35 10.23 -23.29
N PHE A 4 -2.00 10.10 -22.01
CA PHE A 4 -1.25 8.94 -21.51
C PHE A 4 -2.13 7.70 -21.44
N THR A 5 -3.33 7.81 -20.88
CA THR A 5 -4.30 6.69 -20.82
C THR A 5 -4.63 6.16 -22.22
N GLN A 6 -4.90 7.06 -23.17
CA GLN A 6 -5.13 6.71 -24.57
C GLN A 6 -3.95 5.96 -25.18
N LYS A 7 -2.73 6.47 -24.98
CA LYS A 7 -1.50 5.81 -25.46
C LYS A 7 -1.38 4.39 -24.92
N ILE A 8 -1.55 4.18 -23.61
CA ILE A 8 -1.46 2.85 -23.00
C ILE A 8 -2.55 1.93 -23.55
N VAL A 9 -3.80 2.37 -23.61
CA VAL A 9 -4.89 1.54 -24.14
C VAL A 9 -4.65 1.19 -25.61
N GLN A 10 -4.17 2.12 -26.43
CA GLN A 10 -3.84 1.87 -27.84
C GLN A 10 -2.69 0.86 -27.97
N MET A 11 -1.64 0.98 -27.15
CA MET A 11 -0.55 0.00 -27.12
C MET A 11 -1.07 -1.39 -26.75
N MET A 12 -1.89 -1.51 -25.70
CA MET A 12 -2.46 -2.81 -25.30
C MET A 12 -3.38 -3.39 -26.38
N LYS A 13 -4.15 -2.56 -27.08
CA LYS A 13 -4.99 -2.96 -28.21
C LYS A 13 -4.19 -3.44 -29.41
N ALA A 14 -3.11 -2.74 -29.75
CA ALA A 14 -2.24 -3.09 -30.88
C ALA A 14 -1.62 -4.48 -30.68
N GLU A 15 -1.26 -4.81 -29.43
CA GLU A 15 -0.72 -6.11 -29.02
C GLU A 15 -1.81 -7.14 -28.67
N LYS A 16 -3.09 -6.83 -28.88
CA LYS A 16 -4.25 -7.71 -28.60
C LYS A 16 -4.28 -8.24 -27.17
N LEU A 17 -3.92 -7.39 -26.19
CA LEU A 17 -3.77 -7.82 -24.79
C LEU A 17 -5.07 -7.81 -23.98
N PHE A 18 -6.16 -7.21 -24.49
CA PHE A 18 -7.46 -7.28 -23.82
C PHE A 18 -8.14 -8.64 -24.03
N ALA A 19 -8.86 -9.13 -23.01
CA ALA A 19 -9.59 -10.40 -23.10
C ALA A 19 -10.66 -10.41 -24.20
N SER A 20 -11.23 -9.24 -24.52
CA SER A 20 -12.07 -9.01 -25.71
C SER A 20 -11.36 -9.31 -27.04
N GLN A 21 -10.02 -9.32 -27.03
CA GLN A 21 -9.13 -9.66 -28.13
C GLN A 21 -8.36 -10.98 -27.90
N VAL A 22 -8.84 -11.83 -26.96
CA VAL A 22 -8.21 -13.10 -26.55
C VAL A 22 -6.93 -12.92 -25.72
N GLY A 23 -6.64 -11.70 -25.26
CA GLY A 23 -5.50 -11.39 -24.40
C GLY A 23 -5.76 -11.57 -22.90
N PRO A 24 -4.75 -11.34 -22.04
CA PRO A 24 -4.86 -11.60 -20.60
C PRO A 24 -5.53 -10.49 -19.77
N ILE A 25 -5.73 -9.28 -20.30
CA ILE A 25 -6.27 -8.14 -19.52
C ILE A 25 -7.79 -8.27 -19.42
N ILE A 26 -8.28 -8.60 -18.22
CA ILE A 26 -9.72 -8.81 -17.92
C ILE A 26 -10.40 -7.63 -17.20
N LEU A 27 -9.60 -6.69 -16.67
CA LEU A 27 -10.08 -5.56 -15.85
C LEU A 27 -9.08 -4.41 -16.01
N SER A 28 -9.55 -3.17 -15.99
CA SER A 28 -8.70 -1.97 -16.01
C SER A 28 -9.16 -0.98 -14.95
N GLN A 29 -8.22 -0.23 -14.36
CA GLN A 29 -8.55 0.79 -13.36
C GLN A 29 -8.25 2.19 -13.92
N ILE A 30 -9.15 3.13 -13.69
CA ILE A 30 -8.89 4.56 -13.87
C ILE A 30 -8.95 5.24 -12.50
N GLU A 31 -8.05 6.21 -12.28
CA GLU A 31 -7.79 6.79 -10.97
C GLU A 31 -7.33 5.77 -9.90
N ASN A 32 -6.99 6.26 -8.71
CA ASN A 32 -6.67 5.40 -7.58
C ASN A 32 -7.06 6.05 -6.25
N GLU A 33 -8.02 5.46 -5.54
CA GLU A 33 -8.51 5.92 -4.24
C GLU A 33 -8.92 7.40 -4.22
N TYR A 34 -9.53 7.92 -5.28
CA TYR A 34 -9.82 9.36 -5.43
C TYR A 34 -11.06 9.83 -4.63
N GLY A 35 -11.90 8.92 -4.14
CA GLY A 35 -13.15 9.27 -3.44
C GLY A 35 -12.99 10.26 -2.27
N PRO A 36 -12.01 10.11 -1.36
CA PRO A 36 -11.71 11.10 -0.34
C PRO A 36 -11.34 12.49 -0.91
N GLU A 37 -10.51 12.55 -1.94
CA GLU A 37 -10.10 13.76 -2.64
C GLU A 37 -11.28 14.42 -3.36
N SER A 38 -12.12 13.62 -4.02
CA SER A 38 -13.37 14.06 -4.65
C SER A 38 -14.25 14.78 -3.64
N LYS A 39 -14.45 14.18 -2.46
CA LYS A 39 -15.22 14.77 -1.35
C LYS A 39 -14.57 16.07 -0.84
N ALA A 40 -13.25 16.12 -0.70
CA ALA A 40 -12.54 17.31 -0.25
C ALA A 40 -12.61 18.48 -1.26
N LEU A 41 -12.59 18.17 -2.56
CA LEU A 41 -12.66 19.14 -3.66
C LEU A 41 -14.11 19.49 -4.06
N GLY A 42 -15.10 18.85 -3.45
CA GLY A 42 -16.52 19.09 -3.69
C GLY A 42 -16.92 18.93 -5.16
N ALA A 43 -17.64 19.93 -5.69
CA ALA A 43 -18.19 19.86 -7.05
C ALA A 43 -17.11 19.69 -8.14
N ALA A 44 -15.91 20.28 -7.95
CA ALA A 44 -14.81 20.13 -8.90
C ALA A 44 -14.25 18.70 -8.89
N GLY A 45 -14.10 18.10 -7.71
CA GLY A 45 -13.69 16.70 -7.54
C GLY A 45 -14.69 15.73 -8.19
N HIS A 46 -15.97 15.93 -7.90
CA HIS A 46 -17.04 15.12 -8.49
C HIS A 46 -17.14 15.29 -10.03
N ALA A 47 -16.96 16.51 -10.55
CA ALA A 47 -16.93 16.74 -12.00
C ALA A 47 -15.74 16.03 -12.66
N TYR A 48 -14.57 16.06 -12.03
CA TYR A 48 -13.38 15.38 -12.51
C TYR A 48 -13.56 13.87 -12.56
N ILE A 49 -14.06 13.26 -11.48
CA ILE A 49 -14.14 11.80 -11.40
C ILE A 49 -15.15 11.23 -12.42
N ASN A 50 -16.26 11.93 -12.64
CA ASN A 50 -17.22 11.60 -13.70
C ASN A 50 -16.62 11.77 -15.10
N TRP A 51 -15.82 12.82 -15.33
CA TRP A 51 -15.08 12.98 -16.58
C TRP A 51 -14.07 11.84 -16.80
N ALA A 52 -13.33 11.45 -15.77
CA ALA A 52 -12.32 10.39 -15.85
C ALA A 52 -12.96 9.02 -16.16
N ALA A 53 -14.08 8.71 -15.49
CA ALA A 53 -14.86 7.51 -15.75
C ALA A 53 -15.39 7.47 -17.19
N LYS A 54 -16.04 8.55 -17.64
CA LYS A 54 -16.55 8.66 -19.02
C LYS A 54 -15.43 8.49 -20.05
N MET A 55 -14.32 9.18 -19.84
CA MET A 55 -13.14 9.10 -20.70
C MET A 55 -12.63 7.65 -20.81
N ALA A 56 -12.49 6.93 -19.70
CA ALA A 56 -12.00 5.56 -19.69
C ALA A 56 -12.93 4.60 -20.45
N VAL A 57 -14.24 4.73 -20.25
CA VAL A 57 -15.26 3.92 -20.94
C VAL A 57 -15.23 4.17 -22.45
N GLU A 58 -15.10 5.42 -22.89
CA GLU A 58 -15.02 5.79 -24.31
C GLU A 58 -13.78 5.23 -25.03
N LEU A 59 -12.75 4.81 -24.29
CA LEU A 59 -11.60 4.10 -24.89
C LEU A 59 -11.95 2.71 -25.39
N ASN A 60 -13.14 2.18 -25.08
CA ASN A 60 -13.72 0.96 -25.62
C ASN A 60 -12.77 -0.25 -25.60
N THR A 61 -12.25 -0.59 -24.42
CA THR A 61 -11.33 -1.72 -24.19
C THR A 61 -12.02 -3.08 -24.39
N GLY A 62 -13.35 -3.12 -24.34
CA GLY A 62 -14.14 -4.35 -24.38
C GLY A 62 -14.09 -5.18 -23.09
N VAL A 63 -13.50 -4.63 -22.02
CA VAL A 63 -13.46 -5.24 -20.68
C VAL A 63 -13.90 -4.22 -19.63
N PRO A 64 -14.37 -4.65 -18.44
CA PRO A 64 -14.84 -3.73 -17.41
C PRO A 64 -13.76 -2.77 -16.89
N TRP A 65 -14.23 -1.62 -16.38
CA TRP A 65 -13.41 -0.66 -15.66
C TRP A 65 -13.78 -0.62 -14.18
N VAL A 66 -12.77 -0.46 -13.33
CA VAL A 66 -12.91 -0.38 -11.87
C VAL A 66 -12.38 0.96 -11.34
N MET A 67 -12.89 1.40 -10.19
CA MET A 67 -12.40 2.54 -9.41
C MET A 67 -12.36 2.14 -7.93
N CYS A 68 -11.17 2.05 -7.34
CA CYS A 68 -11.01 1.67 -5.94
C CYS A 68 -11.32 2.85 -5.01
N LYS A 69 -11.99 2.58 -3.87
CA LYS A 69 -12.47 3.56 -2.89
C LYS A 69 -13.28 4.74 -3.49
N GLU A 70 -14.03 4.47 -4.55
CA GLU A 70 -14.91 5.46 -5.20
C GLU A 70 -16.38 5.06 -5.00
N ASP A 71 -16.98 5.44 -3.87
CA ASP A 71 -18.34 5.01 -3.48
C ASP A 71 -19.40 5.38 -4.54
N ASP A 72 -19.25 6.53 -5.19
CA ASP A 72 -20.14 7.09 -6.19
C ASP A 72 -19.67 6.88 -7.64
N ALA A 73 -18.81 5.88 -7.88
CA ALA A 73 -18.36 5.53 -9.24
C ALA A 73 -19.55 5.38 -10.22
N PRO A 74 -19.60 6.18 -11.31
CA PRO A 74 -20.73 6.20 -12.22
C PRO A 74 -20.80 4.92 -13.06
N ASP A 75 -21.99 4.53 -13.48
CA ASP A 75 -22.16 3.37 -14.37
C ASP A 75 -21.47 3.63 -15.73
N PRO A 76 -20.82 2.61 -16.35
CA PRO A 76 -20.73 1.20 -15.95
C PRO A 76 -19.53 0.85 -15.05
N MET A 77 -18.87 1.82 -14.41
CA MET A 77 -17.69 1.57 -13.56
C MET A 77 -18.04 0.72 -12.35
N ILE A 78 -17.16 -0.21 -11.99
CA ILE A 78 -17.29 -1.01 -10.77
C ILE A 78 -16.52 -0.32 -9.65
N ASN A 79 -17.17 0.04 -8.54
CA ASN A 79 -16.45 0.49 -7.36
C ASN A 79 -15.85 -0.71 -6.62
N ALA A 80 -14.65 -0.56 -6.08
CA ALA A 80 -13.92 -1.63 -5.40
C ALA A 80 -13.36 -1.20 -4.05
N CYS A 81 -13.07 -2.20 -3.22
CA CYS A 81 -12.54 -2.00 -1.88
C CYS A 81 -11.03 -2.23 -1.81
N ASN A 82 -10.37 -1.45 -0.95
CA ASN A 82 -8.97 -1.60 -0.56
C ASN A 82 -8.89 -1.61 0.96
N GLY A 83 -8.04 -2.46 1.52
CA GLY A 83 -7.86 -2.52 2.97
C GLY A 83 -7.31 -3.84 3.50
N PHE A 84 -7.24 -3.95 4.82
CA PHE A 84 -6.97 -5.22 5.50
C PHE A 84 -8.16 -6.17 5.45
N TYR A 85 -9.37 -5.63 5.46
CA TYR A 85 -10.64 -6.35 5.44
C TYR A 85 -11.62 -5.61 4.52
N CYS A 86 -12.30 -6.35 3.65
CA CYS A 86 -13.35 -5.82 2.76
C CYS A 86 -14.65 -6.62 2.85
N ASP A 87 -14.83 -7.46 3.88
CA ASP A 87 -16.03 -8.30 4.01
C ASP A 87 -17.32 -7.51 4.35
N ALA A 88 -17.19 -6.25 4.73
CA ALA A 88 -18.32 -5.34 4.94
C ALA A 88 -18.61 -4.47 3.71
N PHE A 89 -17.76 -4.50 2.69
CA PHE A 89 -17.95 -3.72 1.48
C PHE A 89 -19.11 -4.28 0.65
N SER A 90 -19.87 -3.39 0.02
CA SER A 90 -20.86 -3.75 -0.99
C SER A 90 -20.74 -2.76 -2.15
N PRO A 91 -20.85 -3.24 -3.40
CA PRO A 91 -20.78 -2.35 -4.55
C PRO A 91 -21.95 -1.37 -4.55
N ASN A 92 -21.77 -0.24 -5.21
CA ASN A 92 -22.73 0.87 -5.19
C ASN A 92 -24.02 0.59 -6.00
N LYS A 93 -24.08 -0.55 -6.68
CA LYS A 93 -25.27 -1.07 -7.39
C LYS A 93 -25.37 -2.59 -7.20
N PRO A 94 -26.59 -3.16 -7.10
CA PRO A 94 -26.80 -4.58 -6.82
C PRO A 94 -26.37 -5.53 -7.95
N TYR A 95 -26.26 -5.03 -9.19
CA TYR A 95 -25.86 -5.82 -10.35
C TYR A 95 -24.34 -5.80 -10.59
N LYS A 96 -23.57 -5.08 -9.76
CA LYS A 96 -22.10 -5.03 -9.85
C LYS A 96 -21.50 -6.12 -8.95
N PRO A 97 -20.39 -6.75 -9.35
CA PRO A 97 -19.70 -7.70 -8.50
C PRO A 97 -18.94 -7.01 -7.35
N THR A 98 -18.77 -7.71 -6.24
CA THR A 98 -17.95 -7.25 -5.10
C THR A 98 -16.48 -7.55 -5.36
N LEU A 99 -15.67 -6.50 -5.55
CA LEU A 99 -14.24 -6.60 -5.85
C LEU A 99 -13.36 -6.05 -4.72
N TRP A 100 -12.30 -6.77 -4.38
CA TRP A 100 -11.24 -6.35 -3.45
C TRP A 100 -9.92 -6.15 -4.21
N THR A 101 -9.66 -4.91 -4.62
CA THR A 101 -8.51 -4.54 -5.48
C THR A 101 -7.18 -4.49 -4.72
N GLU A 102 -7.21 -4.27 -3.40
CA GLU A 102 -6.01 -4.33 -2.57
C GLU A 102 -6.23 -5.02 -1.23
N ALA A 103 -6.03 -6.34 -1.21
CA ALA A 103 -5.89 -7.12 0.02
C ALA A 103 -4.50 -6.92 0.60
N TRP A 104 -4.37 -5.94 1.50
CA TRP A 104 -3.08 -5.54 2.05
C TRP A 104 -2.40 -6.71 2.76
N SER A 105 -1.32 -7.21 2.18
CA SER A 105 -0.61 -8.40 2.66
C SER A 105 0.39 -8.09 3.78
N GLY A 106 0.55 -6.80 4.12
CA GLY A 106 1.48 -6.25 5.07
C GLY A 106 1.37 -4.72 5.02
N TRP A 107 2.47 -4.04 5.31
CA TRP A 107 2.59 -2.60 5.09
C TRP A 107 3.95 -2.32 4.46
N PHE A 108 4.09 -1.18 3.77
CA PHE A 108 5.40 -0.75 3.30
C PHE A 108 6.33 -0.52 4.50
N THR A 109 7.63 -0.60 4.24
CA THR A 109 8.65 -0.25 5.23
C THR A 109 9.19 1.13 4.90
N GLU A 110 9.58 1.88 5.92
CA GLU A 110 10.08 3.24 5.80
C GLU A 110 11.48 3.36 6.42
N PHE A 111 12.30 4.30 5.91
CA PHE A 111 13.63 4.56 6.43
C PHE A 111 13.51 5.03 7.89
N GLY A 112 14.20 4.35 8.81
CA GLY A 112 14.12 4.61 10.25
C GLY A 112 12.91 3.99 10.96
N GLY A 113 11.98 3.37 10.23
CA GLY A 113 10.79 2.73 10.78
C GLY A 113 10.93 1.22 11.04
N THR A 114 9.88 0.63 11.59
CA THR A 114 9.81 -0.81 11.87
C THR A 114 9.35 -1.61 10.64
N ILE A 115 9.77 -2.87 10.55
CA ILE A 115 9.23 -3.80 9.54
C ILE A 115 7.84 -4.27 9.99
N HIS A 116 6.82 -3.79 9.31
CA HIS A 116 5.44 -4.20 9.56
C HIS A 116 5.14 -5.56 8.91
N GLN A 117 4.61 -6.49 9.70
CA GLN A 117 4.21 -7.81 9.20
C GLN A 117 2.74 -8.08 9.50
N ARG A 118 2.02 -8.62 8.52
CA ARG A 118 0.68 -9.18 8.69
C ARG A 118 0.77 -10.72 8.80
N PRO A 119 0.27 -11.34 9.88
CA PRO A 119 0.21 -12.79 10.00
C PRO A 119 -0.57 -13.43 8.84
N VAL A 120 -0.10 -14.56 8.32
CA VAL A 120 -0.79 -15.20 7.19
C VAL A 120 -2.17 -15.73 7.57
N GLN A 121 -2.34 -16.17 8.82
CA GLN A 121 -3.62 -16.67 9.32
C GLN A 121 -4.69 -15.57 9.30
N ASP A 122 -4.30 -14.33 9.61
CA ASP A 122 -5.18 -13.15 9.54
C ASP A 122 -5.55 -12.80 8.09
N LEU A 123 -4.57 -12.80 7.18
CA LEU A 123 -4.82 -12.55 5.75
C LEU A 123 -5.73 -13.64 5.15
N ALA A 124 -5.47 -14.91 5.45
CA ALA A 124 -6.29 -16.03 5.01
C ALA A 124 -7.72 -15.94 5.58
N PHE A 125 -7.85 -15.55 6.84
CA PHE A 125 -9.14 -15.29 7.47
C PHE A 125 -9.89 -14.16 6.76
N ALA A 126 -9.24 -13.03 6.50
CA ALA A 126 -9.87 -11.90 5.81
C ALA A 126 -10.34 -12.27 4.39
N VAL A 127 -9.53 -13.04 3.64
CA VAL A 127 -9.88 -13.55 2.32
C VAL A 127 -11.07 -14.51 2.40
N ALA A 128 -11.03 -15.53 3.26
CA ALA A 128 -12.15 -16.46 3.42
C ALA A 128 -13.43 -15.74 3.87
N ARG A 129 -13.31 -14.72 4.72
CA ARG A 129 -14.44 -13.90 5.21
C ARG A 129 -15.05 -13.03 4.11
N PHE A 130 -14.25 -12.57 3.16
CA PHE A 130 -14.73 -11.88 1.96
C PHE A 130 -15.43 -12.85 0.99
N MET A 131 -14.79 -13.99 0.69
CA MET A 131 -15.35 -15.00 -0.23
C MET A 131 -16.67 -15.58 0.28
N GLN A 132 -16.78 -15.90 1.58
CA GLN A 132 -18.00 -16.49 2.14
C GLN A 132 -19.25 -15.58 2.03
N LYS A 133 -19.05 -14.28 1.79
CA LYS A 133 -20.12 -13.28 1.62
C LYS A 133 -20.40 -12.95 0.15
N GLY A 134 -19.90 -13.73 -0.81
CA GLY A 134 -20.08 -13.49 -2.24
C GLY A 134 -19.04 -12.57 -2.86
N GLY A 135 -17.92 -12.32 -2.18
CA GLY A 135 -16.76 -11.68 -2.78
C GLY A 135 -16.25 -12.50 -3.98
N SER A 136 -16.01 -11.85 -5.12
CA SER A 136 -15.76 -12.54 -6.40
C SER A 136 -14.42 -12.18 -7.06
N TYR A 137 -13.69 -11.20 -6.52
CA TYR A 137 -12.34 -10.85 -6.95
C TYR A 137 -11.49 -10.38 -5.78
N ILE A 138 -10.25 -10.86 -5.70
CA ILE A 138 -9.28 -10.43 -4.70
C ILE A 138 -7.91 -10.28 -5.37
N ASN A 139 -7.23 -9.18 -5.09
CA ASN A 139 -5.84 -8.96 -5.47
C ASN A 139 -4.98 -8.70 -4.23
N TYR A 140 -3.92 -9.50 -4.04
CA TYR A 140 -2.99 -9.29 -2.93
C TYR A 140 -2.08 -8.10 -3.21
N TYR A 141 -2.18 -7.06 -2.39
CA TYR A 141 -1.31 -5.89 -2.46
C TYR A 141 -0.31 -5.94 -1.29
N MET A 142 0.90 -6.47 -1.44
CA MET A 142 1.49 -7.04 -2.66
C MET A 142 1.60 -8.56 -2.60
N TYR A 143 1.37 -9.23 -3.73
CA TYR A 143 1.77 -10.62 -3.93
C TYR A 143 3.29 -10.74 -4.03
N HIS A 144 3.90 -9.86 -4.82
CA HIS A 144 5.34 -9.64 -4.87
C HIS A 144 5.61 -8.13 -4.78
N GLY A 145 6.27 -7.69 -3.70
CA GLY A 145 6.57 -6.27 -3.48
C GLY A 145 7.71 -5.74 -4.36
N GLY A 146 8.64 -6.60 -4.77
CA GLY A 146 9.79 -6.19 -5.58
C GLY A 146 10.80 -5.36 -4.81
N THR A 147 11.51 -4.47 -5.53
CA THR A 147 12.48 -3.52 -5.00
C THR A 147 12.34 -2.18 -5.73
N ASN A 148 12.35 -1.08 -4.99
CA ASN A 148 12.40 0.27 -5.56
C ASN A 148 13.83 0.57 -6.04
N PHE A 149 14.16 0.17 -7.27
CA PHE A 149 15.49 0.39 -7.85
C PHE A 149 15.75 1.85 -8.24
N GLY A 150 17.03 2.22 -8.28
CA GLY A 150 17.46 3.55 -8.69
C GLY A 150 16.95 4.62 -7.73
N ARG A 151 16.47 5.73 -8.28
CA ARG A 151 16.12 6.94 -7.51
C ARG A 151 14.80 7.61 -7.90
N THR A 152 13.99 6.93 -8.71
CA THR A 152 12.71 7.44 -9.24
C THR A 152 11.54 6.47 -9.05
N ALA A 153 11.72 5.43 -8.22
CA ALA A 153 10.72 4.39 -7.98
C ALA A 153 10.00 4.51 -6.63
N GLY A 154 10.71 4.94 -5.58
CA GLY A 154 10.16 5.03 -4.22
C GLY A 154 9.44 6.35 -3.93
N GLY A 155 8.35 6.25 -3.15
CA GLY A 155 7.73 7.40 -2.47
C GLY A 155 8.60 7.95 -1.34
N PRO A 156 8.12 8.96 -0.59
CA PRO A 156 8.92 9.62 0.43
C PRO A 156 9.27 8.62 1.55
N PHE A 157 10.56 8.49 1.84
CA PHE A 157 11.10 7.59 2.86
C PHE A 157 10.78 6.09 2.71
N ILE A 158 10.31 5.60 1.56
CA ILE A 158 9.89 4.19 1.41
C ILE A 158 11.07 3.26 1.09
N THR A 159 11.17 2.15 1.83
CA THR A 159 12.13 1.06 1.61
C THR A 159 11.44 -0.19 1.05
N THR A 160 12.26 -1.19 0.69
CA THR A 160 11.81 -2.47 0.15
C THR A 160 11.82 -3.55 1.22
N SER A 161 10.79 -4.40 1.28
CA SER A 161 10.85 -5.64 2.07
C SER A 161 10.12 -6.81 1.38
N LEU A 162 10.64 -8.02 1.59
CA LEU A 162 10.09 -9.28 1.04
C LEU A 162 10.03 -10.33 2.15
N ASN A 163 8.83 -10.83 2.46
CA ASN A 163 8.65 -12.05 3.25
C ASN A 163 7.79 -13.04 2.46
N ARG A 164 8.28 -14.28 2.29
CA ARG A 164 7.67 -15.28 1.40
C ARG A 164 6.97 -16.42 2.14
N GLU A 165 7.62 -17.14 3.04
CA GLU A 165 7.00 -18.23 3.82
C GLU A 165 6.72 -17.81 5.27
N PRO A 166 5.68 -18.35 5.93
CA PRO A 166 4.68 -19.31 5.44
C PRO A 166 3.58 -18.71 4.55
N LYS A 167 3.69 -17.43 4.19
CA LYS A 167 2.59 -16.70 3.55
C LYS A 167 2.18 -17.32 2.22
N TYR A 168 3.18 -17.64 1.39
CA TYR A 168 2.99 -18.22 0.07
C TYR A 168 2.29 -19.58 0.15
N SER A 169 2.86 -20.55 0.88
CA SER A 169 2.31 -21.91 0.96
C SER A 169 0.91 -21.95 1.57
N HIS A 170 0.66 -21.18 2.63
CA HIS A 170 -0.65 -21.18 3.31
C HIS A 170 -1.74 -20.53 2.45
N LEU A 171 -1.43 -19.46 1.70
CA LEU A 171 -2.37 -18.86 0.75
C LEU A 171 -2.58 -19.74 -0.49
N MET A 172 -1.56 -20.49 -0.93
CA MET A 172 -1.72 -21.47 -2.00
C MET A 172 -2.75 -22.55 -1.62
N GLU A 173 -2.68 -23.09 -0.40
CA GLU A 173 -3.68 -24.06 0.10
C GLU A 173 -5.07 -23.45 0.26
N LEU A 174 -5.17 -22.19 0.70
CA LEU A 174 -6.43 -21.46 0.72
C LEU A 174 -7.05 -21.37 -0.69
N HIS A 175 -6.27 -21.00 -1.71
CA HIS A 175 -6.76 -20.94 -3.08
C HIS A 175 -7.19 -22.29 -3.62
N ARG A 176 -6.46 -23.37 -3.30
CA ARG A 176 -6.87 -24.74 -3.65
C ARG A 176 -8.24 -25.07 -3.06
N ALA A 177 -8.47 -24.74 -1.78
CA ALA A 177 -9.76 -24.94 -1.14
C ALA A 177 -10.87 -24.09 -1.78
N ILE A 178 -10.62 -22.81 -2.11
CA ILE A 178 -11.58 -21.96 -2.82
C ILE A 178 -11.90 -22.51 -4.21
N LYS A 179 -10.90 -23.03 -4.93
CA LYS A 179 -11.10 -23.63 -6.25
C LYS A 179 -11.94 -24.89 -6.22
N LEU A 180 -11.82 -25.71 -5.17
CA LEU A 180 -12.74 -26.83 -4.97
C LEU A 180 -14.19 -26.37 -4.75
N CYS A 181 -14.40 -25.15 -4.23
CA CYS A 181 -15.73 -24.56 -4.03
C CYS A 181 -16.26 -23.80 -5.27
N GLU A 182 -15.46 -23.64 -6.34
CA GLU A 182 -15.72 -22.67 -7.43
C GLU A 182 -17.11 -22.84 -8.05
N HIS A 183 -17.51 -24.07 -8.37
CA HIS A 183 -18.82 -24.34 -8.96
C HIS A 183 -19.97 -23.82 -8.08
N ALA A 184 -19.97 -24.15 -6.79
CA ALA A 184 -21.00 -23.68 -5.86
C ALA A 184 -20.98 -22.14 -5.68
N LEU A 185 -19.78 -21.55 -5.60
CA LEU A 185 -19.57 -20.11 -5.43
C LEU A 185 -20.11 -19.29 -6.62
N VAL A 186 -19.99 -19.80 -7.85
CA VAL A 186 -20.45 -19.08 -9.05
C VAL A 186 -21.89 -19.40 -9.45
N SER A 187 -22.51 -20.43 -8.86
CA SER A 187 -23.87 -20.87 -9.19
C SER A 187 -24.93 -20.49 -8.15
N SER A 188 -24.54 -19.90 -7.01
CA SER A 188 -25.47 -19.57 -5.93
C SER A 188 -24.95 -18.45 -5.04
N ASP A 189 -25.86 -17.76 -4.36
CA ASP A 189 -25.55 -16.83 -3.28
C ASP A 189 -25.48 -17.56 -1.92
N PRO A 190 -24.73 -17.04 -0.93
CA PRO A 190 -24.60 -17.69 0.36
C PRO A 190 -25.88 -17.60 1.19
N THR A 191 -26.34 -18.74 1.71
CA THR A 191 -27.31 -18.80 2.80
C THR A 191 -26.58 -18.79 4.14
N VAL A 192 -26.89 -17.83 5.01
CA VAL A 192 -26.25 -17.68 6.32
C VAL A 192 -27.05 -18.39 7.40
N THR A 193 -26.40 -19.27 8.15
CA THR A 193 -26.98 -19.96 9.30
C THR A 193 -26.16 -19.68 10.56
N SER A 194 -26.83 -19.34 11.67
CA SER A 194 -26.17 -19.19 12.96
C SER A 194 -25.80 -20.57 13.53
N LEU A 195 -24.56 -20.72 13.99
CA LEU A 195 -24.08 -21.91 14.70
C LEU A 195 -23.82 -21.64 16.19
N GLY A 196 -24.10 -20.43 16.65
CA GLY A 196 -23.85 -19.95 18.01
C GLY A 196 -23.58 -18.44 18.03
N THR A 197 -23.28 -17.89 19.21
CA THR A 197 -23.13 -16.44 19.40
C THR A 197 -22.07 -15.79 18.50
N TYR A 198 -20.94 -16.47 18.29
CA TYR A 198 -19.81 -15.99 17.47
C TYR A 198 -19.54 -16.89 16.26
N HIS A 199 -20.48 -17.76 15.91
CA HIS A 199 -20.28 -18.82 14.93
C HIS A 199 -21.34 -18.79 13.85
N GLN A 200 -20.92 -18.92 12.59
CA GLN A 200 -21.82 -18.91 11.45
C GLN A 200 -21.38 -19.95 10.41
N ALA A 201 -22.35 -20.44 9.65
CA ALA A 201 -22.15 -21.15 8.40
C ALA A 201 -22.62 -20.25 7.25
N HIS A 202 -21.78 -20.07 6.23
CA HIS A 202 -22.22 -19.55 4.94
C HIS A 202 -22.24 -20.71 3.95
N VAL A 203 -23.40 -21.03 3.40
CA VAL A 203 -23.61 -22.22 2.56
C VAL A 203 -24.02 -21.80 1.16
N PHE A 204 -23.24 -22.24 0.18
CA PHE A 204 -23.50 -22.09 -1.25
C PHE A 204 -24.03 -23.42 -1.77
N SER A 205 -25.24 -23.44 -2.32
CA SER A 205 -25.88 -24.66 -2.83
C SER A 205 -26.82 -24.33 -3.98
N SER A 206 -26.67 -25.02 -5.10
CA SER A 206 -27.48 -24.85 -6.32
C SER A 206 -28.39 -26.05 -6.63
N GLY A 207 -28.57 -26.97 -5.67
CA GLY A 207 -29.50 -28.11 -5.82
C GLY A 207 -28.98 -29.30 -6.64
N GLU A 208 -28.00 -29.10 -7.53
CA GLU A 208 -27.38 -30.16 -8.35
C GLU A 208 -26.30 -30.99 -7.60
N GLY A 209 -26.40 -31.11 -6.28
CA GLY A 209 -25.41 -31.80 -5.44
C GLY A 209 -24.11 -31.03 -5.21
N SER A 210 -23.95 -29.84 -5.81
CA SER A 210 -22.86 -28.90 -5.54
C SER A 210 -23.15 -28.11 -4.26
N CYS A 211 -22.36 -28.32 -3.21
CA CYS A 211 -22.51 -27.64 -1.92
C CYS A 211 -21.14 -27.25 -1.36
N ALA A 212 -20.92 -25.96 -1.10
CA ALA A 212 -19.74 -25.47 -0.38
C ALA A 212 -20.16 -24.74 0.90
N ALA A 213 -19.44 -24.94 2.00
CA ALA A 213 -19.70 -24.26 3.26
C ALA A 213 -18.45 -23.62 3.85
N PHE A 214 -18.64 -22.45 4.46
CA PHE A 214 -17.63 -21.75 5.24
C PHE A 214 -18.12 -21.65 6.69
N LEU A 215 -17.40 -22.31 7.61
CA LEU A 215 -17.74 -22.33 9.03
C LEU A 215 -16.81 -21.37 9.77
N SER A 216 -17.34 -20.26 10.26
CA SER A 216 -16.58 -19.16 10.85
C SER A 216 -16.68 -19.14 12.37
N ASN A 217 -15.55 -18.89 13.04
CA ASN A 217 -15.48 -18.50 14.46
C ASN A 217 -14.89 -17.08 14.56
N TYR A 218 -15.74 -16.12 14.91
CA TYR A 218 -15.36 -14.71 15.09
C TYR A 218 -14.85 -14.40 16.51
N HIS A 219 -14.86 -15.36 17.43
CA HIS A 219 -14.37 -15.14 18.78
C HIS A 219 -12.84 -15.00 18.75
N MET A 220 -12.32 -13.86 19.23
CA MET A 220 -10.89 -13.54 19.11
C MET A 220 -9.99 -14.34 20.05
N LYS A 221 -10.55 -14.89 21.14
CA LYS A 221 -9.79 -15.46 22.27
C LYS A 221 -9.97 -16.96 22.46
N SER A 222 -11.02 -17.56 21.89
CA SER A 222 -11.42 -18.94 22.25
C SER A 222 -11.78 -19.73 21.01
N ALA A 223 -11.30 -20.97 20.97
CA ALA A 223 -11.79 -21.97 20.03
C ALA A 223 -13.19 -22.44 20.46
N ALA A 224 -13.92 -23.05 19.53
CA ALA A 224 -15.23 -23.63 19.81
C ALA A 224 -15.45 -24.88 18.96
N ARG A 225 -16.34 -25.74 19.45
CA ARG A 225 -16.85 -26.89 18.71
C ARG A 225 -18.29 -26.60 18.30
N VAL A 226 -18.56 -26.65 17.00
CA VAL A 226 -19.88 -26.37 16.43
C VAL A 226 -20.47 -27.62 15.78
N THR A 227 -21.80 -27.68 15.68
CA THR A 227 -22.50 -28.75 14.95
C THR A 227 -23.05 -28.17 13.65
N PHE A 228 -22.67 -28.76 12.51
CA PHE A 228 -23.16 -28.40 11.18
C PHE A 228 -23.45 -29.68 10.39
N ASN A 229 -24.63 -29.80 9.78
CA ASN A 229 -25.07 -31.01 9.06
C ASN A 229 -24.86 -32.31 9.85
N ASN A 230 -25.25 -32.32 11.13
CA ASN A 230 -25.10 -33.45 12.06
C ASN A 230 -23.65 -33.93 12.28
N ARG A 231 -22.66 -33.08 11.99
CA ARG A 231 -21.24 -33.33 12.22
C ARG A 231 -20.65 -32.25 13.13
N HIS A 232 -19.64 -32.63 13.90
CA HIS A 232 -18.94 -31.70 14.76
C HIS A 232 -17.66 -31.18 14.09
N TYR A 233 -17.41 -29.88 14.22
CA TYR A 233 -16.22 -29.23 13.72
C TYR A 233 -15.58 -28.38 14.80
N ASP A 234 -14.28 -28.54 14.99
CA ASP A 234 -13.48 -27.69 15.86
C ASP A 234 -12.99 -26.48 15.08
N LEU A 235 -13.37 -25.28 15.53
CA LEU A 235 -13.02 -24.01 14.94
C LEU A 235 -12.06 -23.26 15.87
N PRO A 236 -10.77 -23.13 15.53
CA PRO A 236 -9.85 -22.24 16.23
C PRO A 236 -10.41 -20.82 16.35
N ARG A 237 -9.94 -20.07 17.35
CA ARG A 237 -10.26 -18.65 17.49
C ARG A 237 -9.92 -17.90 16.19
N TRP A 238 -10.74 -16.93 15.80
CA TRP A 238 -10.51 -16.10 14.62
C TRP A 238 -10.16 -16.92 13.36
N SER A 239 -11.01 -17.88 13.01
CA SER A 239 -10.75 -18.79 11.89
C SER A 239 -12.00 -19.11 11.08
N ILE A 240 -11.78 -19.53 9.84
CA ILE A 240 -12.81 -20.07 8.94
C ILE A 240 -12.34 -21.42 8.43
N SER A 241 -13.18 -22.44 8.55
CA SER A 241 -13.00 -23.74 7.89
C SER A 241 -13.78 -23.76 6.58
N ILE A 242 -13.14 -24.20 5.49
CA ILE A 242 -13.72 -24.30 4.14
C ILE A 242 -14.02 -25.77 3.85
N LEU A 243 -15.29 -26.06 3.51
CA LEU A 243 -15.80 -27.39 3.22
C LEU A 243 -16.36 -27.42 1.78
N PRO A 244 -15.58 -27.88 0.78
CA PRO A 244 -16.00 -27.85 -0.62
C PRO A 244 -17.19 -28.77 -0.98
N ASP A 245 -17.55 -29.68 -0.07
CA ASP A 245 -18.67 -30.63 -0.20
C ASP A 245 -19.67 -30.52 0.97
N CYS A 246 -19.57 -29.44 1.77
CA CYS A 246 -20.31 -29.22 3.02
C CYS A 246 -20.12 -30.31 4.09
N LYS A 247 -19.09 -31.18 3.98
CA LYS A 247 -18.87 -32.33 4.87
C LYS A 247 -17.43 -32.44 5.39
N HIS A 248 -16.43 -32.18 4.57
CA HIS A 248 -15.02 -32.36 4.91
C HIS A 248 -14.27 -31.04 4.84
N VAL A 249 -13.51 -30.74 5.90
CA VAL A 249 -12.67 -29.53 5.94
C VAL A 249 -11.47 -29.72 5.03
N ALA A 250 -11.41 -28.97 3.94
CA ALA A 250 -10.25 -28.94 3.05
C ALA A 250 -9.16 -28.00 3.58
N PHE A 251 -9.55 -26.92 4.27
CA PHE A 251 -8.64 -25.91 4.78
C PHE A 251 -9.25 -25.17 5.99
N ASN A 252 -8.42 -24.77 6.96
CA ASN A 252 -8.80 -23.81 8.00
C ASN A 252 -7.78 -22.67 8.04
N THR A 253 -8.26 -21.43 8.10
CA THR A 253 -7.40 -20.25 7.98
C THR A 253 -6.36 -20.11 9.08
N ALA A 254 -6.58 -20.71 10.26
CA ALA A 254 -5.66 -20.68 11.39
C ALA A 254 -4.76 -21.93 11.51
N SER A 255 -5.01 -22.99 10.74
CA SER A 255 -4.28 -24.26 10.84
C SER A 255 -3.53 -24.59 9.56
N GLY A 256 -2.20 -24.75 9.65
CA GLY A 256 -1.33 -25.12 8.53
C GLY A 256 0.00 -25.67 9.02
N LYS A 257 0.54 -26.69 8.31
CA LYS A 257 1.90 -27.20 8.55
C LYS A 257 2.91 -26.19 8.00
N VAL A 258 3.35 -25.27 8.84
CA VAL A 258 4.32 -24.25 8.45
C VAL A 258 5.74 -24.77 8.63
N ARG A 259 6.51 -24.91 7.54
CA ARG A 259 7.97 -24.82 7.61
C ARG A 259 8.33 -23.34 7.60
N GLN A 260 8.86 -22.83 8.72
CA GLN A 260 9.47 -21.51 8.72
C GLN A 260 10.81 -21.58 7.98
N SER A 261 11.00 -20.75 6.96
CA SER A 261 12.33 -20.46 6.42
C SER A 261 12.93 -19.32 7.24
N GLN A 262 14.06 -19.54 7.90
CA GLN A 262 14.86 -18.45 8.46
C GLN A 262 15.63 -17.77 7.33
N LEU A 263 15.54 -16.44 7.25
CA LEU A 263 16.47 -15.66 6.44
C LEU A 263 17.83 -15.70 7.16
N GLN A 264 18.86 -16.14 6.45
CA GLN A 264 20.23 -16.15 6.94
C GLN A 264 20.97 -14.98 6.30
N ASP A 265 21.08 -13.88 7.04
CA ASP A 265 21.84 -12.72 6.57
C ASP A 265 23.33 -12.98 6.76
N THR A 266 24.06 -13.09 5.65
CA THR A 266 25.53 -13.09 5.64
C THR A 266 26.01 -11.67 5.40
N TRP A 267 26.70 -11.10 6.38
CA TRP A 267 27.29 -9.77 6.25
C TRP A 267 28.47 -9.80 5.27
N ILE A 268 28.25 -9.29 4.05
CA ILE A 268 29.35 -8.88 3.17
C ILE A 268 29.57 -7.39 3.38
N ARG A 269 30.74 -7.03 3.89
CA ARG A 269 31.15 -5.63 4.08
C ARG A 269 31.50 -5.03 2.71
N LEU A 270 30.49 -4.53 2.00
CA LEU A 270 30.70 -3.71 0.81
C LEU A 270 31.16 -2.32 1.25
N MET A 271 32.43 -2.00 0.99
CA MET A 271 32.87 -0.61 1.00
C MET A 271 32.27 0.06 -0.22
N LEU A 272 31.16 0.78 -0.03
CA LEU A 272 30.66 1.74 -1.01
C LEU A 272 31.72 2.84 -1.16
N ARG A 273 32.50 2.75 -2.24
CA ARG A 273 33.24 3.90 -2.76
C ARG A 273 32.22 4.70 -3.57
N GLU A 274 31.97 5.92 -3.12
CA GLU A 274 31.12 6.95 -3.75
C GLU A 274 29.61 6.89 -3.43
N ILE A 275 29.18 7.81 -2.56
CA ILE A 275 27.82 8.33 -2.55
C ILE A 275 27.79 9.44 -3.60
N ILE A 276 27.22 9.16 -4.77
CA ILE A 276 26.97 10.19 -5.77
C ILE A 276 25.69 10.94 -5.35
N VAL A 277 25.87 12.15 -4.83
CA VAL A 277 24.80 13.13 -4.62
C VAL A 277 24.49 13.77 -5.97
N THR A 278 23.31 13.54 -6.55
CA THR A 278 22.87 14.27 -7.74
C THR A 278 21.53 14.94 -7.47
N THR A 279 21.50 16.27 -7.56
CA THR A 279 20.28 17.08 -7.53
C THR A 279 19.43 16.78 -8.77
N CYS A 280 18.16 16.45 -8.58
CA CYS A 280 17.22 16.19 -9.67
C CYS A 280 16.60 17.52 -10.12
N GLY A 281 16.89 17.97 -11.35
CA GLY A 281 16.11 18.97 -12.10
C GLY A 281 16.02 20.39 -11.54
N ILE A 282 16.39 20.59 -10.28
CA ILE A 282 16.76 21.87 -9.69
C ILE A 282 18.29 21.83 -9.78
N GLN A 283 18.89 22.79 -10.48
CA GLN A 283 20.32 23.08 -10.26
C GLN A 283 20.55 23.08 -8.75
N PRO A 284 21.69 22.60 -8.21
CA PRO A 284 22.00 22.94 -6.84
C PRO A 284 21.83 24.46 -6.76
N GLY A 285 20.80 24.90 -6.05
CA GLY A 285 20.87 26.20 -5.46
C GLY A 285 22.00 26.04 -4.47
N GLU A 286 23.24 26.25 -4.92
CA GLU A 286 24.25 26.82 -4.06
C GLU A 286 23.63 28.13 -3.59
N ALA A 287 22.79 28.06 -2.55
CA ALA A 287 22.40 29.21 -1.80
C ALA A 287 23.65 29.58 -1.00
N LEU A 288 24.65 30.11 -1.70
CA LEU A 288 25.89 30.63 -1.14
C LEU A 288 25.50 31.90 -0.39
N HIS A 289 24.94 31.73 0.80
CA HIS A 289 24.65 32.85 1.69
C HIS A 289 25.98 33.27 2.31
N SER A 290 26.71 34.14 1.59
CA SER A 290 27.82 34.88 2.18
C SER A 290 27.24 35.93 3.12
N LYS A 291 27.26 35.68 4.42
CA LYS A 291 26.92 36.67 5.44
C LYS A 291 28.20 37.09 6.15
N THR A 292 28.55 38.37 6.05
CA THR A 292 29.60 38.97 6.87
C THR A 292 29.03 39.16 8.27
N LEU A 293 29.64 38.54 9.27
CA LEU A 293 29.23 38.63 10.68
C LEU A 293 30.19 39.55 11.43
N GLU A 294 29.66 40.34 12.35
CA GLU A 294 30.47 41.25 13.18
C GLU A 294 31.43 40.47 14.09
N GLU A 295 32.65 40.95 14.24
CA GLU A 295 33.77 40.28 14.95
C GLU A 295 33.59 40.16 16.48
N SER A 296 32.45 40.59 17.03
CA SER A 296 32.20 40.65 18.47
C SER A 296 32.17 39.25 19.14
N PHE A 297 31.72 38.21 18.43
CA PHE A 297 31.69 36.83 18.95
C PHE A 297 33.07 36.21 19.15
N LEU A 298 34.10 36.69 18.44
CA LEU A 298 35.47 36.16 18.53
C LEU A 298 36.14 36.46 19.88
N ARG A 299 35.63 37.45 20.64
CA ARG A 299 36.24 37.90 21.90
C ARG A 299 35.76 37.14 23.14
N GLY A 300 34.65 36.39 23.05
CA GLY A 300 33.97 35.77 24.19
C GLY A 300 34.16 34.25 24.34
N GLY A 301 34.87 33.58 23.42
CA GLY A 301 35.08 32.13 23.44
C GLY A 301 33.83 31.25 23.20
N GLN A 302 32.63 31.85 23.14
CA GLN A 302 31.39 31.18 22.77
C GLN A 302 31.21 31.15 21.25
N LYS A 303 30.90 29.96 20.72
CA LYS A 303 30.63 29.77 19.30
C LYS A 303 29.19 30.24 19.00
N PRO A 304 28.97 31.04 17.95
CA PRO A 304 27.62 31.39 17.51
C PRO A 304 26.86 30.13 17.05
N SER A 305 25.53 30.18 17.13
CA SER A 305 24.66 29.09 16.71
C SER A 305 24.03 29.40 15.35
N LEU A 306 24.04 28.42 14.45
CA LEU A 306 23.34 28.49 13.18
C LEU A 306 22.00 27.76 13.28
N ASN A 307 20.93 28.45 12.91
CA ASN A 307 19.59 27.89 12.77
C ASN A 307 19.21 27.85 11.28
N VAL A 308 18.81 26.66 10.80
CA VAL A 308 18.36 26.45 9.41
C VAL A 308 17.05 25.69 9.41
N ASP A 309 15.98 26.32 8.96
CA ASP A 309 14.70 25.65 8.73
C ASP A 309 14.67 25.03 7.33
N SER A 310 14.24 23.77 7.27
CA SER A 310 14.17 22.98 6.03
C SER A 310 12.80 22.35 5.88
N ALA A 311 12.24 22.39 4.67
CA ALA A 311 11.03 21.63 4.31
C ALA A 311 11.26 20.10 4.18
N GLY A 312 12.50 19.64 4.36
CA GLY A 312 12.90 18.24 4.24
C GLY A 312 13.89 17.99 3.10
N HIS A 313 14.32 16.74 2.87
CA HIS A 313 14.12 15.55 3.70
C HIS A 313 15.32 15.31 4.64
N ALA A 314 16.52 15.72 4.22
CA ALA A 314 17.70 15.80 5.07
C ALA A 314 18.59 17.00 4.68
N LEU A 315 19.42 17.45 5.61
CA LEU A 315 20.32 18.57 5.46
C LEU A 315 21.69 18.20 6.05
N HIS A 316 22.75 18.51 5.31
CA HIS A 316 24.12 18.54 5.82
C HIS A 316 24.65 19.97 5.76
N VAL A 317 25.21 20.45 6.87
CA VAL A 317 25.72 21.80 7.02
C VAL A 317 27.24 21.76 7.00
N PHE A 318 27.85 22.56 6.13
CA PHE A 318 29.29 22.74 6.03
C PHE A 318 29.66 24.20 6.26
N ILE A 319 30.70 24.43 7.07
CA ILE A 319 31.24 25.75 7.39
C ILE A 319 32.70 25.76 6.98
N ASN A 320 33.06 26.67 6.07
CA ASN A 320 34.42 26.82 5.54
C ASN A 320 35.00 25.52 4.94
N GLY A 321 34.13 24.67 4.36
CA GLY A 321 34.50 23.37 3.78
C GLY A 321 34.53 22.22 4.79
N GLU A 322 34.34 22.48 6.09
CA GLU A 322 34.29 21.46 7.14
C GLU A 322 32.84 21.10 7.49
N PHE A 323 32.58 19.81 7.73
CA PHE A 323 31.27 19.33 8.16
C PHE A 323 30.96 19.82 9.58
N SER A 324 29.82 20.49 9.74
CA SER A 324 29.38 21.08 11.01
C SER A 324 28.21 20.33 11.65
N GLY A 325 27.43 19.57 10.87
CA GLY A 325 26.34 18.75 11.39
C GLY A 325 25.30 18.39 10.35
N SER A 326 24.31 17.61 10.77
CA SER A 326 23.21 17.16 9.91
C SER A 326 21.92 17.04 10.69
N ALA A 327 20.79 17.22 10.00
CA ALA A 327 19.46 16.96 10.50
C ALA A 327 18.60 16.35 9.39
N TYR A 328 17.56 15.62 9.76
CA TYR A 328 16.64 15.00 8.81
C TYR A 328 15.24 14.90 9.42
N GLY A 329 14.23 14.90 8.55
CA GLY A 329 12.84 14.67 8.92
C GLY A 329 12.46 13.20 8.86
N THR A 330 11.21 12.89 9.17
CA THR A 330 10.61 11.56 9.01
C THR A 330 9.62 11.55 7.84
N ARG A 331 8.95 10.42 7.61
CA ARG A 331 7.89 10.34 6.60
C ARG A 331 6.69 11.19 6.96
N GLU A 332 6.30 11.19 8.23
CA GLU A 332 5.17 11.96 8.78
C GLU A 332 5.50 13.44 8.91
N ASP A 333 6.66 13.77 9.48
CA ASP A 333 7.13 15.16 9.66
C ASP A 333 8.42 15.39 8.87
N ARG A 334 8.25 15.84 7.63
CA ARG A 334 9.35 16.04 6.68
C ARG A 334 10.17 17.27 7.02
N GLY A 335 9.53 18.29 7.57
CA GLY A 335 10.17 19.55 7.93
C GLY A 335 10.99 19.41 9.20
N PHE A 336 12.07 20.18 9.32
CA PHE A 336 12.87 20.21 10.54
C PHE A 336 13.70 21.49 10.62
N THR A 337 14.17 21.80 11.83
CA THR A 337 15.14 22.87 12.08
C THR A 337 16.47 22.25 12.52
N TYR A 338 17.55 22.59 11.82
CA TYR A 338 18.90 22.34 12.32
C TYR A 338 19.32 23.51 13.22
N THR A 339 19.76 23.19 14.44
CA THR A 339 20.40 24.14 15.37
C THR A 339 21.73 23.56 15.81
N GLY A 340 22.84 24.26 15.56
CA GLY A 340 24.15 23.79 15.98
C GLY A 340 25.21 24.89 16.06
N PRO A 341 26.24 24.73 16.92
CA PRO A 341 27.35 25.67 17.01
C PRO A 341 28.20 25.64 15.74
N VAL A 342 28.60 26.81 15.24
CA VAL A 342 29.42 26.94 14.01
C VAL A 342 30.77 27.59 14.29
N ASN A 343 31.82 27.04 13.69
CA ASN A 343 33.18 27.58 13.77
C ASN A 343 33.37 28.66 12.72
N LEU A 344 33.18 29.92 13.11
CA LEU A 344 33.38 31.07 12.24
C LEU A 344 34.68 31.79 12.59
N HIS A 345 35.37 32.32 11.59
CA HIS A 345 36.56 33.14 11.75
C HIS A 345 36.32 34.59 11.34
N ALA A 346 37.26 35.48 11.66
CA ALA A 346 37.22 36.86 11.20
C ALA A 346 37.20 36.93 9.66
N GLY A 347 36.44 37.87 9.10
CA GLY A 347 36.28 38.04 7.66
C GLY A 347 35.22 37.12 7.04
N THR A 348 35.43 36.72 5.79
CA THR A 348 34.42 35.99 5.01
C THR A 348 34.39 34.51 5.39
N ASN A 349 33.21 34.02 5.78
CA ASN A 349 32.96 32.59 6.01
C ASN A 349 32.07 32.04 4.89
N ARG A 350 32.32 30.79 4.48
CA ARG A 350 31.51 30.07 3.49
C ARG A 350 30.61 29.08 4.19
N ILE A 351 29.30 29.25 4.05
CA ILE A 351 28.29 28.30 4.55
C ILE A 351 27.72 27.57 3.34
N ALA A 352 27.88 26.25 3.31
CA ALA A 352 27.30 25.39 2.27
C ALA A 352 26.26 24.46 2.91
N LEU A 353 25.07 24.46 2.33
CA LEU A 353 23.93 23.66 2.78
C LEU A 353 23.62 22.62 1.72
N LEU A 354 23.85 21.35 2.04
CA LEU A 354 23.49 20.24 1.17
C LEU A 354 22.11 19.71 1.56
N SER A 355 21.09 20.06 0.79
CA SER A 355 19.74 19.53 0.94
C SER A 355 19.58 18.23 0.13
N VAL A 356 18.94 17.23 0.75
CA VAL A 356 18.74 15.90 0.18
C VAL A 356 17.25 15.55 0.20
N ALA A 357 16.74 15.08 -0.94
CA ALA A 357 15.39 14.55 -1.07
C ALA A 357 15.40 13.02 -1.07
N VAL A 358 14.68 12.40 -0.12
CA VAL A 358 14.49 10.95 -0.02
C VAL A 358 13.11 10.55 -0.54
N GLY A 359 12.97 10.43 -1.87
CA GLY A 359 11.70 10.18 -2.55
C GLY A 359 10.80 11.43 -2.62
N LEU A 360 9.78 11.41 -3.48
CA LEU A 360 8.79 12.49 -3.59
C LEU A 360 7.42 12.00 -3.09
N PRO A 361 6.61 12.86 -2.46
CA PRO A 361 5.23 12.54 -2.07
C PRO A 361 4.39 11.95 -3.19
N VAL A 362 3.65 10.90 -2.85
CA VAL A 362 2.81 10.12 -3.78
C VAL A 362 1.31 10.37 -3.57
N SER A 363 0.91 11.11 -2.53
CA SER A 363 -0.46 11.59 -2.30
C SER A 363 -0.52 13.11 -2.35
N CYS A 364 -1.60 13.65 -2.95
CA CYS A 364 -1.68 15.04 -3.34
C CYS A 364 -1.99 15.96 -2.16
N SER A 365 -0.95 16.52 -1.55
CA SER A 365 -1.03 17.79 -0.83
C SER A 365 0.27 18.55 -1.09
N THR A 366 0.16 19.54 -1.97
CA THR A 366 1.11 20.64 -2.28
C THR A 366 2.59 20.40 -1.95
N LEU A 367 3.41 20.16 -2.98
CA LEU A 367 4.86 20.13 -2.86
C LEU A 367 5.45 21.54 -3.03
N LEU A 368 6.02 22.09 -1.96
CA LEU A 368 6.83 23.30 -1.99
C LEU A 368 8.08 23.01 -1.16
N ILE A 369 9.20 22.69 -1.83
CA ILE A 369 10.51 22.59 -1.17
C ILE A 369 11.08 24.01 -1.13
N TRP A 370 10.92 24.68 0.01
CA TRP A 370 11.65 25.92 0.32
C TRP A 370 12.62 25.65 1.46
N ILE A 371 13.83 26.21 1.35
CA ILE A 371 14.65 26.55 2.51
C ILE A 371 14.23 27.97 2.87
N GLN A 372 13.62 28.17 4.03
CA GLN A 372 13.20 29.49 4.48
C GLN A 372 13.97 29.84 5.76
N MET A 373 14.56 31.04 5.76
CA MET A 373 15.23 31.71 6.89
C MET A 373 16.51 31.07 7.45
N LEU A 374 17.63 31.74 7.17
CA LEU A 374 18.92 31.52 7.83
C LEU A 374 19.06 32.53 8.97
N ALA A 375 19.00 32.07 10.22
CA ALA A 375 19.23 32.91 11.39
C ALA A 375 20.54 32.50 12.08
N ILE A 376 21.40 33.49 12.32
CA ILE A 376 22.63 33.34 13.12
C ILE A 376 22.42 34.22 14.33
N THR A 377 22.38 33.59 15.51
CA THR A 377 22.09 34.22 16.80
C THR A 377 23.25 34.06 17.76
#